data_AF-A0A518WFB7-F1
#
_entry.id   AF-A0A518WFB7-F1
#
_cell.length_a   1.000
_cell.length_b   1.000
_cell.length_c   1.000
_cell.angle_alpha   90.00
_cell.angle_beta   90.00
_cell.angle_gamma   90.00
#
_symmetry.space_group_name_H-M   'P 1'
#
loop_
_entity.id
_entity.type
_entity.pdbx_description
1 polymer ?
#
loop_
_entity_poly.entity_id
_entity_poly.type
_entity_poly.pdbx_seq_one_letter_code
_entity_poly.pdbx_strand_id
1 'polypeptide(L)'
;MSIPTTGRLSFRTVFGGPGIPGEVITELKRLQTELRGLEWGYDYDLFVTVGGDLTVVSEPTGLQRPRLRLATRTVSGELRYNSEDVLRAGQPAALLRSGLLDALEKLVTRVAARDVEFDVDTERARLASLRDGGSA
;
A
#
# COMPACT_ATOMS: atom_id res chain seq x y z
N MET A 1 16.49 -19.66 19.68
CA MET A 1 16.38 -18.20 19.76
C MET A 1 16.25 -17.70 18.33
N SER A 2 15.02 -17.54 17.84
CA SER A 2 14.78 -17.12 16.45
C SER A 2 14.97 -15.62 16.39
N ILE A 3 15.88 -15.16 15.52
CA ILE A 3 16.02 -13.74 15.22
C ILE A 3 14.67 -13.31 14.61
N PRO A 4 13.95 -12.32 15.17
CA PRO A 4 12.76 -11.80 14.51
C PRO A 4 13.17 -11.33 13.13
N THR A 5 12.65 -11.99 12.10
CA THR A 5 12.96 -11.60 10.72
C THR A 5 12.06 -10.44 10.40
N THR A 6 12.55 -9.22 10.65
CA THR A 6 11.81 -8.00 10.32
C THR A 6 11.73 -7.85 8.81
N GLY A 7 10.52 -8.00 8.29
CA GLY A 7 10.19 -7.70 6.90
C GLY A 7 10.15 -6.20 6.64
N ARG A 8 10.23 -5.82 5.36
CA ARG A 8 10.20 -4.43 4.91
C ARG A 8 9.07 -4.16 3.93
N LEU A 9 8.60 -2.92 3.88
CA LEU A 9 7.71 -2.46 2.82
C LEU A 9 8.52 -1.73 1.73
N SER A 10 8.47 -2.26 0.51
CA SER A 10 8.97 -1.60 -0.69
C SER A 10 7.84 -1.07 -1.55
N PHE A 11 8.01 0.17 -2.01
CA PHE A 11 7.01 0.91 -2.76
C PHE A 11 7.62 1.45 -4.05
N ARG A 12 7.03 1.12 -5.19
CA ARG A 12 7.39 1.67 -6.50
C ARG A 12 6.16 2.32 -7.11
N THR A 13 6.31 3.52 -7.66
CA THR A 13 5.18 4.28 -8.20
C THR A 13 5.41 4.69 -9.63
N VAL A 14 4.37 4.59 -10.45
CA VAL A 14 4.28 5.20 -11.77
C VAL A 14 3.09 6.14 -11.81
N PHE A 15 3.29 7.33 -12.37
CA PHE A 15 2.28 8.35 -12.57
C PHE A 15 1.88 8.41 -14.03
N GLY A 16 0.58 8.44 -14.29
CA GLY A 16 0.03 8.39 -15.64
C GLY A 16 -0.01 9.72 -16.37
N GLY A 17 0.79 10.73 -15.98
CA GLY A 17 0.91 11.98 -16.73
C GLY A 17 1.17 13.20 -15.85
N PRO A 18 1.40 14.39 -16.46
CA PRO A 18 1.66 15.63 -15.74
C PRO A 18 0.40 16.24 -15.12
N GLY A 19 -0.80 15.80 -15.52
CA GLY A 19 -2.07 16.27 -14.96
C GLY A 19 -2.39 15.76 -13.56
N ILE A 20 -1.56 14.87 -13.01
CA ILE A 20 -1.73 14.36 -11.64
C ILE A 20 -1.53 15.50 -10.62
N PRO A 21 -2.48 15.71 -9.69
CA PRO A 21 -2.32 16.74 -8.66
C PRO A 21 -1.05 16.57 -7.83
N GLY A 22 -0.31 17.65 -7.58
CA GLY A 22 0.98 17.58 -6.85
C GLY A 22 0.87 17.03 -5.43
N GLU A 23 -0.29 17.17 -4.79
CA GLU A 23 -0.59 16.59 -3.47
C GLU A 23 -0.62 15.05 -3.47
N VAL A 24 -0.96 14.42 -4.60
CA VAL A 24 -0.91 12.96 -4.79
C VAL A 24 0.53 12.46 -4.69
N ILE A 25 1.44 13.15 -5.38
CA ILE A 25 2.87 12.82 -5.37
C ILE A 25 3.45 13.02 -3.97
N THR A 26 3.05 14.11 -3.31
CA THR A 26 3.50 14.46 -1.95
C THR A 26 3.03 13.43 -0.94
N GLU A 27 1.77 13.03 -0.98
CA GLU A 27 1.21 12.06 -0.05
C GLU A 27 1.81 10.66 -0.24
N LEU A 28 2.06 10.22 -1.49
CA LEU A 28 2.74 8.94 -1.71
C LEU A 28 4.17 8.91 -1.17
N LYS A 29 4.92 10.01 -1.30
CA LYS A 29 6.26 10.12 -0.72
C LYS A 29 6.21 10.10 0.81
N ARG A 30 5.22 10.79 1.40
CA ARG A 30 4.97 10.77 2.85
C ARG A 30 4.67 9.36 3.32
N LEU A 31 3.67 8.69 2.73
CA LEU A 31 3.29 7.31 3.05
C LEU A 31 4.46 6.34 2.86
N GLN A 32 5.26 6.51 1.81
CA GLN A 32 6.45 5.69 1.59
C GLN A 32 7.47 5.86 2.73
N THR A 33 7.62 7.07 3.27
CA THR A 33 8.52 7.35 4.39
C THR A 33 7.97 6.77 5.69
N GLU A 34 6.70 7.03 5.99
CA GLU A 34 6.00 6.52 7.17
C GLU A 34 6.05 4.99 7.22
N LEU A 35 5.69 4.31 6.13
CA LEU A 35 5.61 2.85 6.06
C LEU A 35 6.98 2.16 6.06
N ARG A 36 8.02 2.80 5.52
CA ARG A 36 9.39 2.26 5.53
C ARG A 36 9.99 2.24 6.94
N GLY A 37 9.57 3.15 7.81
CA GLY A 37 10.04 3.22 9.19
C GLY A 37 9.47 2.15 10.11
N LEU A 38 8.55 1.32 9.63
CA LEU A 38 7.84 0.33 10.44
C LEU A 38 8.44 -1.07 10.28
N GLU A 39 8.39 -1.83 11.37
CA GLU A 39 8.81 -3.23 11.41
C GLU A 39 7.67 -4.14 10.95
N TRP A 40 7.80 -4.80 9.81
CA TRP A 40 6.75 -5.66 9.26
C TRP A 40 7.03 -7.14 9.54
N GLY A 41 6.00 -7.97 9.65
CA GLY A 41 6.16 -9.43 9.79
C GLY A 41 6.53 -10.14 8.48
N TYR A 42 6.34 -9.46 7.35
CA TYR A 42 6.58 -9.94 5.97
C TYR A 42 7.21 -8.83 5.13
N ASP A 43 7.91 -9.23 4.06
CA ASP A 43 8.30 -8.29 3.01
C ASP A 43 7.08 -7.96 2.14
N TYR A 44 6.65 -6.69 2.14
CA TYR A 44 5.57 -6.18 1.31
C TYR A 44 6.14 -5.48 0.07
N ASP A 45 5.96 -6.05 -1.12
CA ASP A 45 6.35 -5.41 -2.40
C ASP A 45 5.12 -4.91 -3.15
N LEU A 46 4.86 -3.60 -3.05
CA LEU A 46 3.75 -2.94 -3.72
C LEU A 46 4.23 -2.13 -4.92
N PHE A 47 3.64 -2.43 -6.07
CA PHE A 47 3.71 -1.58 -7.25
C PHE A 47 2.46 -0.72 -7.33
N VAL A 48 2.61 0.59 -7.45
CA VAL A 48 1.49 1.54 -7.44
C VAL A 48 1.42 2.26 -8.77
N THR A 49 0.28 2.13 -9.43
CA THR A 49 -0.03 2.85 -10.67
C THR A 49 -1.08 3.88 -10.38
N VAL A 50 -0.73 5.15 -10.56
CA VAL A 50 -1.67 6.26 -10.45
C VAL A 50 -2.08 6.64 -11.86
N GLY A 51 -3.32 6.31 -12.25
CA GLY A 51 -3.88 6.70 -13.54
C GLY A 51 -3.90 8.22 -13.70
N GLY A 52 -3.56 8.68 -14.90
CA GLY A 52 -3.54 10.10 -15.24
C GLY A 52 -4.13 10.38 -16.61
N ASP A 53 -3.75 11.52 -17.16
CA ASP A 53 -4.21 12.04 -18.46
C ASP A 53 -3.49 11.40 -19.67
N LEU A 54 -2.27 10.87 -19.50
CA LEU A 54 -1.51 10.19 -20.56
C LEU A 54 -1.65 8.65 -20.50
N THR A 55 -1.46 8.06 -19.32
CA THR A 55 -1.70 6.64 -19.06
C THR A 55 -2.99 6.52 -18.28
N VAL A 56 -4.06 6.24 -19.02
CA VAL A 56 -5.40 6.11 -18.45
C VAL A 56 -5.56 4.74 -17.81
N VAL A 57 -5.94 4.72 -16.54
CA VAL A 57 -6.40 3.51 -15.85
C VAL A 57 -7.92 3.58 -15.78
N SER A 58 -8.59 2.73 -16.56
CA SER A 58 -10.05 2.64 -16.62
C SER A 58 -10.61 1.62 -15.64
N GLU A 59 -9.78 0.69 -15.13
CA GLU A 59 -10.24 -0.27 -14.13
C GLU A 59 -10.51 0.43 -12.78
N PRO A 60 -11.39 -0.15 -11.94
CA PRO A 60 -11.65 0.39 -10.60
C PRO A 60 -10.38 0.46 -9.75
N THR A 61 -10.29 1.52 -8.93
CA THR A 61 -9.24 1.66 -7.93
C THR A 61 -9.19 0.44 -7.01
N GLY A 62 -8.00 -0.13 -6.82
CA GLY A 62 -7.81 -1.24 -5.90
C GLY A 62 -6.61 -2.13 -6.17
N LEU A 63 -6.43 -3.08 -5.26
CA LEU A 63 -5.37 -4.07 -5.29
C LEU A 63 -5.61 -5.13 -6.36
N GLN A 64 -4.64 -5.29 -7.24
CA GLN A 64 -4.58 -6.24 -8.33
C GLN A 64 -3.49 -7.27 -8.08
N ARG A 65 -3.75 -8.50 -8.56
CA ARG A 65 -2.77 -9.60 -8.64
C ARG A 65 -1.99 -9.85 -7.31
N PRO A 66 -2.67 -9.97 -6.15
CA PRO A 66 -1.98 -10.23 -4.90
C PRO A 66 -1.31 -11.61 -4.90
N ARG A 67 -0.03 -11.68 -4.56
CA ARG A 67 0.77 -12.91 -4.51
C ARG A 67 1.43 -13.05 -3.15
N LEU A 68 1.45 -14.27 -2.63
CA LEU A 68 2.12 -14.61 -1.39
C LEU A 68 3.16 -15.70 -1.69
N ARG A 69 4.38 -15.51 -1.21
CA ARG A 69 5.49 -16.45 -1.28
C ARG A 69 5.99 -16.73 0.14
N LEU A 70 5.50 -17.81 0.74
CA LEU A 70 5.85 -18.19 2.12
C LEU A 70 7.35 -18.46 2.28
N ALA A 71 7.96 -19.15 1.31
CA ALA A 71 9.39 -19.50 1.36
C ALA A 71 10.33 -18.29 1.49
N THR A 72 9.94 -17.14 0.92
CA THR A 72 10.73 -15.89 1.00
C THR A 72 10.09 -14.87 1.94
N ARG A 73 9.03 -15.24 2.65
CA ARG A 73 8.18 -14.34 3.45
C ARG A 73 7.84 -13.03 2.72
N THR A 74 7.48 -13.14 1.45
CA THR A 74 7.16 -11.97 0.61
C THR A 74 5.70 -11.99 0.19
N VAL A 75 5.02 -10.87 0.34
CA VAL A 75 3.70 -10.62 -0.21
C VAL A 75 3.76 -9.43 -1.16
N SER A 76 3.16 -9.55 -2.34
CA SER A 76 3.22 -8.51 -3.35
C SER A 76 1.89 -8.27 -4.03
N GLY A 77 1.75 -7.11 -4.66
CA GLY A 77 0.57 -6.75 -5.42
C GLY A 77 0.74 -5.45 -6.18
N GLU A 78 -0.22 -5.17 -7.05
CA GLU A 78 -0.29 -3.96 -7.84
C GLU A 78 -1.49 -3.13 -7.39
N LEU A 79 -1.28 -1.99 -6.75
CA LEU A 79 -2.36 -1.07 -6.41
C LEU A 79 -2.56 -0.09 -7.56
N ARG A 80 -3.74 -0.13 -8.19
CA ARG A 80 -4.12 0.81 -9.23
C ARG A 80 -5.06 1.85 -8.69
N TYR A 81 -4.84 3.10 -9.07
CA TYR A 81 -5.79 4.18 -8.91
C TYR A 81 -6.35 4.55 -10.28
N ASN A 82 -7.67 4.55 -10.38
CA ASN A 82 -8.40 4.94 -11.57
C ASN A 82 -8.12 6.42 -11.90
N SER A 83 -7.97 6.73 -13.18
CA SER A 83 -7.67 8.11 -13.62
C SER A 83 -8.78 9.09 -13.24
N GLU A 84 -10.05 8.69 -13.34
CA GLU A 84 -11.18 9.56 -12.99
C GLU A 84 -11.20 9.85 -11.49
N ASP A 85 -11.03 8.81 -10.66
CA ASP A 85 -10.97 8.97 -9.20
C ASP A 85 -9.86 9.94 -8.81
N VAL A 86 -8.67 9.80 -9.39
CA VAL A 86 -7.51 10.64 -9.05
C VAL A 86 -7.69 12.09 -9.51
N LEU A 87 -8.17 12.29 -10.74
CA LEU A 87 -8.27 13.62 -11.34
C LEU A 87 -9.49 14.41 -10.84
N ARG A 88 -10.53 13.74 -10.35
CA ARG A 88 -11.79 14.36 -9.90
C ARG A 88 -12.04 14.28 -8.40
N ALA A 89 -11.22 13.56 -7.64
CA ALA A 89 -11.35 13.53 -6.18
C ALA A 89 -11.20 14.95 -5.61
N GLY A 90 -12.15 15.34 -4.76
CA GLY A 90 -12.02 16.58 -3.98
C GLY A 90 -10.90 16.52 -2.93
N GLN A 91 -10.43 15.32 -2.59
CA GLN A 91 -9.33 15.07 -1.65
C GLN A 91 -8.48 13.87 -2.13
N PRO A 92 -7.68 14.03 -3.20
CA PRO A 92 -6.97 12.91 -3.81
C PRO A 92 -5.87 12.36 -2.89
N ALA A 93 -5.26 13.16 -2.02
CA ALA A 93 -4.34 12.66 -0.99
C ALA A 93 -5.03 11.65 -0.04
N ALA A 94 -6.23 11.97 0.45
CA ALA A 94 -6.99 11.08 1.33
C ALA A 94 -7.41 9.78 0.61
N LEU A 95 -7.82 9.88 -0.66
CA LEU A 95 -8.10 8.74 -1.53
C LEU A 95 -6.89 7.79 -1.60
N LEU A 96 -5.69 8.33 -1.82
CA LEU A 96 -4.47 7.53 -1.92
C LEU A 96 -4.06 6.90 -0.59
N ARG A 97 -4.20 7.63 0.51
CA ARG A 97 -3.94 7.06 1.84
C ARG A 97 -4.88 5.89 2.11
N SER A 98 -6.19 6.08 1.94
CA SER A 98 -7.17 5.01 2.18
C SER A 98 -6.93 3.81 1.27
N GLY A 99 -6.77 4.04 -0.03
CA GLY A 99 -6.56 2.96 -1.01
C GLY A 99 -5.31 2.14 -0.72
N LEU A 100 -4.24 2.77 -0.25
CA LEU A 100 -3.01 2.08 0.13
C LEU A 100 -3.19 1.23 1.39
N LEU A 101 -3.80 1.79 2.44
CA LEU A 101 -4.02 1.09 3.70
C LEU A 101 -4.99 -0.09 3.52
N ASP A 102 -6.04 0.09 2.70
CA ASP A 102 -6.96 -1.00 2.34
C ASP A 102 -6.27 -2.12 1.55
N ALA A 103 -5.34 -1.76 0.66
CA ALA A 103 -4.54 -2.73 -0.08
C ALA A 103 -3.62 -3.52 0.84
N LEU A 104 -2.95 -2.85 1.78
CA LEU A 104 -2.10 -3.50 2.78
C LEU A 104 -2.91 -4.43 3.69
N GLU A 105 -4.08 -4.01 4.13
CA GLU A 105 -4.97 -4.85 4.96
C GLU A 105 -5.41 -6.13 4.23
N LYS A 106 -5.69 -6.04 2.93
CA LYS A 106 -5.97 -7.21 2.09
C LYS A 106 -4.76 -8.15 1.98
N LEU A 107 -3.54 -7.60 1.91
CA LEU A 107 -2.32 -8.42 1.91
C LEU A 107 -2.06 -9.07 3.26
N VAL A 108 -2.20 -8.34 4.36
CA VAL A 108 -2.14 -8.84 5.75
C VAL A 108 -3.13 -10.01 5.94
N THR A 109 -4.39 -9.82 5.52
CA THR A 109 -5.42 -10.86 5.59
C THR A 109 -5.04 -12.10 4.78
N ARG A 110 -4.41 -11.92 3.61
CA ARG A 110 -3.93 -13.02 2.77
C ARG A 110 -2.79 -13.81 3.42
N VAL A 111 -1.88 -13.12 4.11
CA VAL A 111 -0.80 -13.77 4.87
C VAL A 111 -1.40 -14.58 6.03
N ALA A 112 -2.26 -13.96 6.84
CA ALA A 112 -2.90 -14.61 7.98
C ALA A 112 -3.70 -15.87 7.60
N ALA A 113 -4.29 -15.91 6.40
CA ALA A 113 -4.99 -17.08 5.90
C ALA A 113 -4.07 -18.27 5.52
N ARG A 114 -2.75 -18.07 5.47
CA ARG A 114 -1.77 -19.03 4.94
C ARG A 114 -0.57 -19.28 5.85
N ASP A 115 -0.28 -18.38 6.78
CA ASP A 115 0.75 -18.50 7.81
C ASP A 115 0.10 -18.36 9.18
N VAL A 116 0.04 -19.46 9.94
CA VAL A 116 -0.61 -19.52 11.27
C VAL A 116 0.24 -18.84 12.35
N GLU A 117 1.55 -18.69 12.13
CA GLU A 117 2.46 -18.03 13.07
C GLU A 117 2.52 -16.52 12.84
N PHE A 118 1.82 -16.01 11.83
CA PHE A 118 1.77 -14.59 11.52
C PHE A 118 0.91 -13.83 12.54
N ASP A 119 1.53 -12.89 13.25
CA ASP A 119 0.86 -11.97 14.17
C ASP A 119 0.06 -10.92 13.40
N VAL A 120 -1.14 -11.31 12.98
CA VAL A 120 -2.08 -10.47 12.23
C VAL A 120 -2.58 -9.28 13.05
N ASP A 121 -2.67 -9.41 14.36
CA ASP A 121 -3.22 -8.38 15.23
C ASP A 121 -2.26 -7.21 15.39
N THR A 122 -0.95 -7.49 15.54
CA THR A 122 0.10 -6.45 15.54
C THR A 122 0.10 -5.68 14.22
N GLU A 123 -0.05 -6.36 13.08
CA GLU A 123 -0.05 -5.74 11.75
C GLU A 123 -1.30 -4.87 11.54
N ARG A 124 -2.47 -5.34 11.99
CA ARG A 124 -3.72 -4.56 11.94
C ARG A 124 -3.68 -3.34 12.85
N ALA A 125 -3.16 -3.47 14.07
CA ALA A 125 -3.00 -2.35 14.99
C ALA A 125 -2.11 -1.25 14.39
N ARG A 126 -1.03 -1.64 13.71
CA ARG A 126 -0.17 -0.71 12.97
C ARG A 126 -0.90 0.01 11.84
N LEU A 127 -1.69 -0.71 11.04
CA LEU A 127 -2.49 -0.11 9.98
C LEU A 127 -3.56 0.84 10.54
N ALA A 128 -4.20 0.50 11.66
CA ALA A 128 -5.17 1.37 12.33
C ALA A 128 -4.53 2.69 12.79
N SER A 129 -3.37 2.63 13.44
CA SER A 129 -2.63 3.83 13.86
C SER A 129 -2.30 4.78 12.69
N LEU A 130 -1.98 4.22 11.51
CA LEU A 130 -1.74 5.01 10.30
C LEU A 130 -3.01 5.64 9.70
N ARG A 131 -4.18 5.01 9.89
CA ARG A 131 -5.49 5.56 9.47
C ARG A 131 -5.90 6.74 10.36
N ASP A 132 -5.65 6.63 11.65
CA ASP A 132 -6.05 7.63 12.65
C ASP A 132 -5.18 8.89 12.66
N GLY A 133 -4.14 8.95 11.82
CA GLY A 133 -3.39 10.19 11.57
C GLY A 133 -2.25 10.44 12.55
N GLY A 134 -1.51 9.39 12.94
CA GLY A 134 -0.14 9.44 13.47
C GLY A 134 0.25 10.68 14.29
N SER A 135 -0.01 10.67 15.59
CA SER A 135 0.81 11.38 16.58
C SER A 135 1.32 10.38 17.60
N ALA A 136 2.62 10.09 17.52
CA ALA A 136 3.46 9.90 18.68
C ALA A 136 4.61 10.90 18.55
#